data_AF-A0A434RQ33-F1
#
_entry.id   AF-A0A434RQ33-F1
#
_cell.length_a   1.000
_cell.length_b   1.000
_cell.length_c   1.000
_cell.angle_alpha   90.00
_cell.angle_beta   90.00
_cell.angle_gamma   90.00
#
_symmetry.space_group_name_H-M   'P 1'
#
loop_
_entity.id
_entity.type
_entity.pdbx_description
1 polymer ?
#
loop_
_entity_poly.entity_id
_entity_poly.type
_entity_poly.pdbx_seq_one_letter_code
_entity_poly.pdbx_strand_id
1 'polypeptide(L)'
;EALEAVAINGMVPDMTLIFDIDPAEGLKRAAARRGAGDSADRFEKETVAIHQRRREAFLAIAEAEPDRCIVIDASADPETVENVVTAAVFAVLEKRMPVQRKQTAPA
;
A
#
# COMPACT_ATOMS: atom_id res chain seq x y z
N GLU A 1 3.67 -2.88 -20.60
CA GLU A 1 3.07 -1.59 -21.00
C GLU A 1 1.85 -1.74 -21.90
N ALA A 2 1.92 -2.28 -23.13
CA ALA A 2 0.76 -2.31 -24.04
C ALA A 2 -0.47 -3.07 -23.50
N LEU A 3 -0.29 -4.21 -22.83
CA LEU A 3 -1.41 -4.98 -22.25
C LEU A 3 -2.04 -4.27 -21.05
N GLU A 4 -1.22 -3.66 -20.20
CA GLU A 4 -1.67 -2.91 -19.03
C GLU A 4 -2.50 -1.70 -19.44
N ALA A 5 -2.01 -0.91 -20.40
CA ALA A 5 -2.71 0.27 -20.91
C ALA A 5 -4.11 -0.09 -21.46
N VAL A 6 -4.24 -1.22 -22.16
CA VAL A 6 -5.53 -1.72 -22.65
C VAL A 6 -6.43 -2.19 -21.50
N ALA A 7 -5.86 -2.86 -20.49
CA ALA A 7 -6.62 -3.42 -19.38
C ALA A 7 -7.18 -2.35 -18.44
N ILE A 8 -6.40 -1.30 -18.14
CA ILE A 8 -6.78 -0.28 -17.15
C ILE A 8 -7.28 1.02 -17.78
N ASN A 9 -7.09 1.22 -19.09
CA ASN A 9 -7.50 2.43 -19.81
C ASN A 9 -7.05 3.73 -19.12
N GLY A 10 -5.79 3.76 -18.65
CA GLY A 10 -5.21 4.89 -17.93
C GLY A 10 -5.79 5.16 -16.54
N MET A 11 -6.71 4.33 -16.04
CA MET A 11 -7.25 4.44 -14.69
C MET A 11 -6.25 3.88 -13.68
N VAL A 12 -5.63 4.77 -12.93
CA VAL A 12 -4.66 4.43 -11.87
C VAL A 12 -5.10 5.04 -10.54
N PRO A 13 -4.72 4.45 -9.40
CA PRO A 13 -4.98 5.04 -8.11
C PRO A 13 -4.27 6.38 -7.96
N ASP A 14 -5.00 7.32 -7.38
CA ASP A 14 -4.50 8.63 -6.99
C ASP A 14 -3.39 8.58 -5.92
N MET A 15 -3.41 7.52 -5.13
CA MET A 15 -2.46 7.21 -4.06
C MET A 15 -2.42 5.69 -3.88
N THR A 16 -1.24 5.13 -3.62
CA THR A 16 -1.02 3.72 -3.34
C THR A 16 -0.11 3.60 -2.12
N LEU A 17 -0.60 2.96 -1.06
CA LEU A 17 0.18 2.64 0.12
C LEU A 17 0.82 1.25 -0.04
N ILE A 18 2.15 1.21 0.01
CA ILE A 18 2.93 -0.04 -0.08
C ILE A 18 3.45 -0.35 1.31
N PHE A 19 2.87 -1.37 1.93
CA PHE A 19 3.28 -1.86 3.24
C PHE A 19 4.52 -2.76 3.08
N ASP A 20 5.70 -2.20 3.30
CA ASP A 20 6.96 -2.93 3.22
C ASP A 20 7.23 -3.68 4.51
N ILE A 21 7.52 -4.98 4.38
CA ILE A 21 7.89 -5.84 5.51
C ILE A 21 8.82 -6.94 5.01
N ASP A 22 9.70 -7.41 5.89
CA ASP A 22 10.47 -8.62 5.63
C ASP A 22 9.53 -9.80 5.30
N PRO A 23 9.77 -10.53 4.18
CA PRO A 23 8.92 -11.65 3.77
C PRO A 23 8.72 -12.74 4.82
N ALA A 24 9.75 -13.06 5.61
CA ALA A 24 9.66 -14.12 6.61
C ALA A 24 8.77 -13.68 7.77
N GLU A 25 8.89 -12.43 8.22
CA GLU A 25 8.01 -11.85 9.23
C GLU A 25 6.56 -11.72 8.72
N GLY A 26 6.37 -11.30 7.46
CA GLY A 26 5.06 -11.23 6.82
C GLY A 26 4.35 -12.59 6.79
N LEU A 27 5.06 -13.65 6.37
CA LEU A 27 4.55 -15.02 6.36
C LEU A 27 4.24 -15.54 7.77
N LYS A 28 5.08 -15.21 8.75
CA LYS A 28 4.84 -15.56 10.16
C LYS A 28 3.56 -14.91 10.69
N ARG A 29 3.34 -13.62 10.42
CA ARG A 29 2.10 -12.91 10.80
C ARG A 29 0.88 -13.48 10.09
N ALA A 30 1.00 -13.82 8.81
CA ALA A 30 -0.08 -14.46 8.05
C ALA A 30 -0.44 -15.83 8.62
N ALA A 31 0.56 -16.65 8.95
CA ALA A 31 0.36 -17.94 9.58
C ALA A 31 -0.32 -17.83 10.96
N ALA A 32 0.04 -16.83 11.76
CA ALA A 32 -0.57 -16.59 13.07
C ALA A 32 -2.03 -16.12 12.99
N ARG A 33 -2.43 -15.44 11.90
CA ARG A 33 -3.82 -15.03 11.68
C ARG A 33 -4.73 -16.16 11.21
N ARG A 34 -4.18 -17.23 10.63
CA ARG A 34 -4.99 -18.37 10.17
C ARG A 34 -5.66 -19.06 11.35
N GLY A 35 -6.95 -19.35 11.21
CA GLY A 35 -7.72 -20.11 12.20
C GLY A 35 -7.21 -21.54 12.30
N ALA A 36 -7.41 -22.18 13.46
CA ALA A 36 -7.09 -23.58 13.66
C ALA A 36 -7.94 -24.45 12.71
N GLY A 37 -7.33 -24.97 11.65
CA GLY A 37 -7.99 -25.81 10.63
C GLY A 37 -7.88 -25.27 9.20
N ASP A 38 -7.48 -24.02 9.02
CA ASP A 38 -7.34 -23.45 7.68
C ASP A 38 -5.98 -23.79 7.05
N SER A 39 -6.03 -24.28 5.81
CA SER A 39 -4.81 -24.50 5.02
C SER A 39 -4.28 -23.17 4.49
N ALA A 40 -2.96 -23.03 4.45
CA ALA A 40 -2.31 -21.92 3.77
C ALA A 40 -2.85 -21.74 2.34
N ASP A 41 -3.09 -20.50 1.93
CA ASP A 41 -3.52 -20.21 0.57
C ASP A 41 -2.38 -20.48 -0.45
N ARG A 42 -2.68 -20.32 -1.74
CA ARG A 42 -1.68 -20.57 -2.79
C ARG A 42 -0.43 -19.70 -2.63
N PHE A 43 -0.59 -18.45 -2.22
CA PHE A 43 0.49 -17.48 -2.11
C PHE A 43 1.32 -17.72 -0.85
N GLU A 44 0.69 -18.08 0.26
CA GLU A 44 1.37 -18.39 1.53
C GLU A 44 2.18 -19.70 1.46
N LYS A 45 1.89 -20.56 0.48
CA LYS A 45 2.65 -21.78 0.18
C LYS A 45 3.89 -21.50 -0.68
N GLU A 46 4.05 -20.30 -1.20
CA GLU A 46 5.21 -19.94 -2.01
C GLU A 46 6.46 -19.80 -1.12
N THR A 47 7.63 -20.00 -1.72
CA THR A 47 8.90 -19.88 -1.01
C THR A 47 9.17 -18.44 -0.60
N VAL A 48 9.91 -18.24 0.49
CA VAL A 48 10.38 -16.91 0.94
C VAL A 48 11.07 -16.14 -0.21
N ALA A 49 11.83 -16.84 -1.06
CA ALA A 49 12.49 -16.24 -2.23
C ALA A 49 11.52 -15.67 -3.28
N ILE A 50 10.31 -16.24 -3.41
CA ILE A 50 9.26 -15.67 -4.27
C ILE A 50 8.68 -14.41 -3.64
N HIS A 51 8.44 -14.44 -2.32
CA HIS A 51 7.98 -13.24 -1.61
C HIS A 51 9.01 -12.11 -1.62
N GLN A 52 10.30 -12.43 -1.54
CA GLN A 52 11.39 -11.46 -1.66
C GLN A 52 11.38 -10.78 -3.04
N ARG A 53 11.27 -11.56 -4.12
CA ARG A 53 11.14 -11.01 -5.47
C ARG A 53 9.88 -10.14 -5.63
N ARG A 54 8.78 -10.51 -4.97
CA ARG A 54 7.53 -9.73 -4.98
C ARG A 54 7.71 -8.40 -4.23
N ARG A 55 8.36 -8.42 -3.06
CA ARG A 55 8.74 -7.22 -2.30
C ARG A 55 9.56 -6.27 -3.17
N GLU A 56 10.62 -6.77 -3.79
CA GLU A 56 11.48 -5.99 -4.70
C GLU A 56 10.69 -5.36 -5.85
N ALA A 57 9.76 -6.10 -6.46
CA ALA A 57 8.91 -5.57 -7.53
C ALA A 57 7.99 -4.43 -7.05
N PHE A 58 7.41 -4.53 -5.85
CA PHE A 58 6.61 -3.43 -5.29
C PHE A 58 7.47 -2.20 -4.97
N LEU A 59 8.67 -2.39 -4.42
CA LEU A 59 9.58 -1.29 -4.14
C LEU A 59 10.06 -0.62 -5.44
N ALA A 60 10.29 -1.38 -6.51
CA ALA A 60 10.61 -0.82 -7.82
C ALA A 60 9.46 0.03 -8.40
N ILE A 61 8.19 -0.37 -8.19
CA ILE A 61 7.02 0.47 -8.55
C ILE A 61 7.01 1.75 -7.71
N ALA A 62 7.32 1.66 -6.42
CA ALA A 62 7.38 2.84 -5.55
C ALA A 62 8.45 3.85 -6.00
N GLU A 63 9.61 3.34 -6.41
CA GLU A 63 10.72 4.14 -6.91
C GLU A 63 10.41 4.75 -8.29
N ALA A 64 9.73 4.01 -9.17
CA ALA A 64 9.34 4.50 -10.49
C ALA A 64 8.19 5.53 -10.43
N GLU A 65 7.34 5.48 -9.41
CA GLU A 65 6.12 6.29 -9.31
C GLU A 65 5.99 7.02 -7.95
N PRO A 66 6.98 7.83 -7.56
CA PRO A 66 7.07 8.43 -6.22
C PRO A 66 5.96 9.45 -5.93
N ASP A 67 5.31 9.99 -6.97
CA ASP A 67 4.24 10.97 -6.83
C ASP A 67 2.93 10.34 -6.31
N ARG A 68 2.70 9.04 -6.55
CA ARG A 68 1.48 8.33 -6.12
C ARG A 68 1.74 7.18 -5.16
N CYS A 69 2.96 6.63 -5.14
CA CYS A 69 3.31 5.50 -4.27
C CYS A 69 4.00 5.98 -2.99
N ILE A 70 3.48 5.54 -1.84
CA ILE A 70 4.06 5.84 -0.53
C ILE A 70 4.38 4.52 0.17
N VAL A 71 5.65 4.33 0.51
CA VAL A 71 6.12 3.16 1.24
C VAL A 71 5.92 3.38 2.74
N ILE A 72 5.29 2.41 3.39
CA ILE A 72 5.01 2.37 4.82
C ILE A 72 5.79 1.20 5.41
N ASP A 73 6.64 1.46 6.40
CA ASP A 73 7.28 0.39 7.17
C ASP A 73 6.21 -0.34 8.00
N ALA A 74 5.91 -1.57 7.61
CA ALA A 74 4.93 -2.43 8.25
C ALA A 74 5.54 -3.40 9.29
N SER A 75 6.85 -3.28 9.57
CA SER A 75 7.52 -4.06 10.60
C SER A 75 7.17 -3.58 12.02
N ALA A 76 6.78 -2.31 12.17
CA ALA A 76 6.34 -1.72 13.42
C ALA A 76 5.04 -2.35 13.97
N ASP A 77 4.67 -1.97 15.19
CA ASP A 77 3.40 -2.37 15.79
C ASP A 77 2.21 -1.69 15.08
N PRO A 78 0.99 -2.26 15.20
CA PRO A 78 -0.18 -1.77 14.47
C PRO A 78 -0.52 -0.29 14.72
N GLU A 79 -0.35 0.22 15.94
CA GLU A 79 -0.68 1.61 16.29
C GLU A 79 0.32 2.57 15.63
N THR A 80 1.60 2.23 15.64
CA THR A 80 2.61 2.99 14.91
C THR A 80 2.32 3.03 13.41
N VAL A 81 1.99 1.88 12.81
CA VAL A 81 1.67 1.81 11.37
C VAL A 81 0.42 2.63 11.05
N GLU A 82 -0.63 2.54 11.88
CA GLU A 82 -1.87 3.31 11.73
C GLU A 82 -1.61 4.82 11.75
N ASN A 83 -0.78 5.29 12.69
CA ASN A 83 -0.42 6.71 12.79
C ASN A 83 0.30 7.20 11.53
N VAL A 84 1.25 6.43 11.00
CA VAL A 84 1.96 6.78 9.76
C VAL A 84 1.02 6.80 8.56
N VAL A 85 0.16 5.78 8.42
CA VAL A 85 -0.86 5.71 7.36
C VAL A 85 -1.80 6.90 7.42
N THR A 86 -2.31 7.22 8.61
CA THR A 86 -3.24 8.33 8.83
C THR A 86 -2.61 9.65 8.40
N ALA A 87 -1.38 9.93 8.86
CA ALA A 87 -0.66 11.14 8.48
C ALA A 87 -0.42 11.22 6.96
N ALA A 88 -0.02 10.11 6.33
CA ALA A 88 0.21 10.05 4.88
C ALA A 88 -1.06 10.34 4.08
N VAL A 89 -2.18 9.73 4.47
CA VAL A 89 -3.47 9.92 3.79
C VAL A 89 -3.96 11.36 3.91
N PHE A 90 -3.94 11.94 5.12
CA PHE A 90 -4.36 13.33 5.30
C PHE A 90 -3.50 14.31 4.51
N ALA A 91 -2.18 14.13 4.49
CA ALA A 91 -1.28 14.97 3.70
C ALA A 91 -1.61 14.92 2.19
N VAL A 92 -2.01 13.76 1.66
CA VAL A 92 -2.43 13.63 0.26
C VAL A 92 -3.80 14.25 0.02
N LEU A 93 -4.76 14.05 0.92
CA LEU A 93 -6.09 14.64 0.83
C LEU A 93 -6.02 16.17 0.88
N GLU A 94 -5.22 16.76 1.77
CA GLU A 94 -5.05 18.22 1.86
C GLU A 94 -4.48 18.83 0.58
N LYS A 95 -3.53 18.16 -0.07
CA LYS A 95 -2.99 18.60 -1.37
C LYS A 95 -4.03 18.54 -2.48
N ARG A 96 -4.95 17.58 -2.41
CA ARG A 96 -5.94 17.29 -3.46
C ARG A 96 -7.27 17.99 -3.25
N MET A 97 -7.58 18.39 -2.03
CA MET A 97 -8.75 19.20 -1.71
C MET A 97 -8.36 20.68 -1.84
N PRO A 98 -8.70 21.38 -2.93
CA PRO A 98 -8.63 22.83 -2.90
C PRO A 98 -9.58 23.27 -1.78
N VAL A 99 -9.06 24.04 -0.83
CA VAL A 99 -9.84 24.74 0.20
C VAL A 99 -11.12 25.22 -0.47
N GLN A 100 -12.27 24.65 -0.09
CA GLN A 100 -13.54 25.29 -0.39
C GLN A 100 -13.43 26.68 0.24
N ARG A 101 -13.11 27.69 -0.57
CA ARG A 101 -13.29 29.09 -0.21
C ARG A 101 -14.73 29.16 0.27
N LYS A 102 -14.92 29.27 1.57
CA LYS A 102 -16.20 29.66 2.15
C LYS A 102 -16.67 30.85 1.31
N GLN A 103 -17.72 30.65 0.52
CA GLN A 103 -18.39 31.77 -0.12
C GLN A 103 -18.81 32.69 1.02
N THR A 104 -18.18 33.86 1.09
CA THR A 104 -18.71 35.01 1.78
C THR A 104 -20.07 35.29 1.15
N ALA A 105 -21.16 34.96 1.86
CA ALA A 105 -22.46 35.51 1.52
C ALA A 105 -22.40 37.04 1.76
N PRO A 106 -22.76 37.88 0.78
CA PRO A 106 -22.87 39.31 1.02
C PRO A 106 -24.22 39.64 1.69
N ALA A 107 -24.13 40.55 2.67
CA ALA A 107 -25.16 41.37 3.34
C ALA A 107 -26.53 40.75 3.67
#